data_AF-A0A4R2F0Z4-F1
#
_entry.id   AF-A0A4R2F0Z4-F1
#
_cell.length_a   1.000
_cell.length_b   1.000
_cell.length_c   1.000
_cell.angle_alpha   90.00
_cell.angle_beta   90.00
_cell.angle_gamma   90.00
#
_symmetry.space_group_name_H-M   'P 1'
#
loop_
_entity.id
_entity.type
_entity.pdbx_description
1 polymer ?
#
loop_
_entity_poly.entity_id
_entity_poly.type
_entity_poly.pdbx_seq_one_letter_code
_entity_poly.pdbx_strand_id
1 'polypeptide(L)'
;MALGKIWVALSSLSVVLLVAGCDDTVQTQNKFSATEICKATMATALQHDLSTISLVDKNGKLVYVSYTDPTDSSQSIYRCRLDGDHVLWAPTKGQWQNQTAGQISYIANYNQLTITETNANGQKHSNQYKLSELKSS
;
A
#
# COMPACT_ATOMS: atom_id res chain seq x y z
N MET A 1 -9.94 58.54 56.84
CA MET A 1 -11.13 57.79 56.35
C MET A 1 -11.38 58.25 54.91
N ALA A 2 -11.47 57.47 53.85
CA ALA A 2 -11.21 56.07 53.53
C ALA A 2 -11.22 55.95 51.98
N LEU A 3 -10.37 55.09 51.40
CA LEU A 3 -10.55 54.27 50.18
C LEU A 3 -11.04 54.99 48.89
N GLY A 4 -10.25 55.15 47.83
CA GLY A 4 -9.61 54.09 47.06
C GLY A 4 -10.58 53.55 45.99
N LYS A 5 -10.27 53.71 44.69
CA LYS A 5 -10.75 52.84 43.59
C LYS A 5 -10.02 53.17 42.28
N ILE A 6 -9.03 52.34 41.99
CA ILE A 6 -8.36 52.19 40.71
C ILE A 6 -9.24 51.30 39.83
N TRP A 7 -9.47 51.67 38.58
CA TRP A 7 -9.95 50.74 37.55
C TRP A 7 -8.85 50.59 36.50
N VAL A 8 -8.13 49.47 36.58
CA VAL A 8 -7.24 48.99 35.53
C VAL A 8 -8.14 48.40 34.44
N ALA A 9 -8.22 49.06 33.29
CA ALA A 9 -8.79 48.44 32.10
C ALA A 9 -7.79 47.38 31.62
N LEU A 10 -8.14 46.11 31.81
CA LEU A 10 -7.37 44.97 31.31
C LEU A 10 -7.35 45.04 29.78
N SER A 11 -6.20 45.42 29.25
CA SER A 11 -5.89 45.29 27.83
C SER A 11 -5.85 43.80 27.49
N SER A 12 -6.79 43.35 26.67
CA SER A 12 -6.87 41.97 26.18
C SER A 12 -5.66 41.68 25.28
N LEU A 13 -4.59 41.16 25.86
CA LEU A 13 -3.47 40.56 25.15
C LEU A 13 -3.95 39.25 24.50
N SER A 14 -4.31 39.31 23.23
CA SER A 14 -4.43 38.12 22.40
C SER A 14 -3.02 37.56 22.16
N VAL A 15 -2.66 36.53 22.93
CA VAL A 15 -1.46 35.73 22.68
C VAL A 15 -1.74 34.85 21.45
N VAL A 16 -1.17 35.24 20.31
CA VAL A 16 -1.13 34.40 19.10
C VAL A 16 0.01 33.40 19.27
N LEU A 17 -0.32 32.18 19.70
CA LEU A 17 0.61 31.04 19.67
C LEU A 17 0.73 30.56 18.22
N LEU A 18 1.82 30.97 17.55
CA LEU A 18 2.27 30.34 16.31
C LEU A 18 2.79 28.94 16.65
N VAL A 19 1.93 27.93 16.55
CA VAL A 19 2.40 26.54 16.55
C VAL A 19 3.03 26.32 15.17
N ALA A 20 4.37 26.39 15.11
CA ALA A 20 5.13 25.84 14.01
C ALA A 20 4.97 24.32 14.05
N GLY A 21 3.88 23.82 13.46
CA GLY A 21 3.75 22.42 13.13
C GLY A 21 4.78 22.12 12.05
N CYS A 22 5.93 21.58 12.44
CA CYS A 22 6.72 20.78 11.53
C CYS A 22 5.85 19.57 11.18
N ASP A 23 5.19 19.65 10.03
CA ASP A 23 4.60 18.50 9.37
C ASP A 23 5.79 17.64 8.89
N ASP A 24 6.40 16.90 9.81
CA ASP A 24 7.31 15.82 9.48
C ASP A 24 6.44 14.69 8.91
N THR A 25 5.96 14.88 7.67
CA THR A 25 5.67 13.73 6.82
C THR A 25 6.99 12.99 6.69
N VAL A 26 7.21 12.02 7.57
CA VAL A 26 8.21 10.97 7.38
C VAL A 26 7.81 10.30 6.07
N GLN A 27 8.38 10.77 4.97
CA GLN A 27 8.36 10.06 3.72
C GLN A 27 9.18 8.80 3.94
N THR A 28 8.54 7.76 4.46
CA THR A 28 8.98 6.39 4.23
C THR A 28 9.04 6.22 2.72
N GLN A 29 10.22 6.48 2.15
CA GLN A 29 10.46 6.26 0.73
C GLN A 29 10.12 4.80 0.45
N ASN A 30 8.97 4.59 -0.19
CA ASN A 30 8.56 3.28 -0.63
C ASN A 30 9.60 2.79 -1.65
N LYS A 31 10.47 1.88 -1.21
CA LYS A 31 11.52 1.31 -2.06
C LYS A 31 10.99 0.25 -3.03
N PHE A 32 9.73 -0.15 -2.87
CA PHE A 32 9.07 -1.11 -3.74
C PHE A 32 8.41 -0.38 -4.92
N SER A 33 8.81 -0.78 -6.11
CA SER A 33 8.17 -0.46 -7.37
C SER A 33 6.81 -1.13 -7.51
N ALA A 34 5.99 -0.61 -8.43
CA ALA A 34 4.73 -1.24 -8.80
C ALA A 34 4.94 -2.69 -9.28
N THR A 35 6.07 -3.00 -9.91
CA THR A 35 6.41 -4.37 -10.32
C THR A 35 6.52 -5.29 -9.11
N GLU A 36 7.31 -4.91 -8.10
CA GLU A 36 7.52 -5.72 -6.90
C GLU A 36 6.20 -5.90 -6.13
N ILE A 37 5.41 -4.82 -6.00
CA ILE A 37 4.10 -4.89 -5.35
C ILE A 37 3.15 -5.81 -6.12
N CYS A 38 3.14 -5.75 -7.44
CA CYS A 38 2.29 -6.60 -8.28
C CYS A 38 2.71 -8.08 -8.24
N LYS A 39 4.01 -8.39 -8.22
CA LYS A 39 4.49 -9.77 -8.07
C LYS A 39 4.08 -10.36 -6.71
N ALA A 40 4.33 -9.61 -5.63
CA ALA A 40 3.93 -9.97 -4.27
C ALA A 40 2.40 -10.15 -4.16
N THR A 41 1.65 -9.27 -4.82
CA THR A 41 0.18 -9.36 -4.88
C THR A 41 -0.27 -10.66 -5.50
N MET A 42 0.25 -11.02 -6.67
CA MET A 42 -0.17 -12.26 -7.33
C MET A 42 0.26 -13.51 -6.57
N ALA A 43 1.45 -13.52 -5.96
CA ALA A 43 1.87 -14.60 -5.08
C ALA A 43 0.90 -14.79 -3.90
N THR A 44 0.46 -13.69 -3.27
CA THR A 44 -0.51 -13.73 -2.17
C THR A 44 -1.90 -14.16 -2.64
N ALA A 45 -2.42 -13.55 -3.71
CA ALA A 45 -3.77 -13.80 -4.21
C ALA A 45 -3.96 -15.23 -4.73
N LEU A 46 -2.91 -15.81 -5.32
CA LEU A 46 -2.91 -17.18 -5.81
C LEU A 46 -2.47 -18.18 -4.75
N GLN A 47 -2.04 -17.72 -3.57
CA GLN A 47 -1.50 -18.56 -2.48
C GLN A 47 -0.33 -19.45 -2.94
N HIS A 48 0.59 -18.86 -3.70
CA HIS A 48 1.77 -19.52 -4.26
C HIS A 48 3.06 -18.77 -3.96
N ASP A 49 4.19 -19.47 -4.09
CA ASP A 49 5.51 -18.89 -3.87
C ASP A 49 5.82 -17.79 -4.89
N LEU A 50 6.55 -16.77 -4.43
CA LEU A 50 6.96 -15.64 -5.27
C LEU A 50 7.77 -16.08 -6.50
N SER A 51 8.53 -17.17 -6.39
CA SER A 51 9.32 -17.75 -7.48
C SER A 51 8.48 -18.25 -8.66
N THR A 52 7.18 -18.46 -8.46
CA THR A 52 6.24 -18.83 -9.54
C THR A 52 5.74 -17.62 -10.34
N ILE A 53 6.06 -16.39 -9.88
CA ILE A 53 5.57 -15.14 -10.45
C ILE A 53 6.71 -14.38 -11.13
N SER A 54 6.53 -14.06 -12.42
CA SER A 54 7.53 -13.32 -13.21
C SER A 54 6.94 -12.06 -13.84
N LEU A 55 7.76 -11.02 -14.02
CA LEU A 55 7.38 -9.86 -14.82
C LEU A 55 7.32 -10.25 -16.29
N VAL A 56 6.22 -9.90 -16.96
CA VAL A 56 6.06 -10.06 -18.42
C VAL A 56 6.33 -8.73 -19.11
N ASP A 57 5.62 -7.68 -18.69
CA ASP A 57 5.71 -6.35 -19.32
C ASP A 57 5.22 -5.25 -18.36
N LYS A 58 5.52 -4.00 -18.70
CA LYS A 58 5.00 -2.81 -18.02
C LYS A 58 4.60 -1.75 -19.05
N ASN A 59 3.33 -1.36 -19.00
CA ASN A 59 2.78 -0.30 -19.84
C ASN A 59 2.13 0.79 -18.97
N GLY A 60 2.86 1.88 -18.75
CA GLY A 60 2.42 2.98 -17.88
C GLY A 60 2.19 2.52 -16.45
N LYS A 61 0.93 2.55 -16.01
CA LYS A 61 0.49 2.10 -14.67
C LYS A 61 0.13 0.61 -14.60
N LEU A 62 0.05 -0.07 -15.75
CA LEU A 62 -0.24 -1.50 -15.81
C LEU A 62 1.05 -2.30 -15.78
N VAL A 63 1.10 -3.25 -14.86
CA VAL A 63 2.14 -4.29 -14.79
C VAL A 63 1.49 -5.61 -15.20
N TYR A 64 2.15 -6.32 -16.11
CA TYR A 64 1.76 -7.65 -16.52
C TYR A 64 2.71 -8.66 -15.89
N VAL A 65 2.16 -9.66 -15.20
CA VAL A 65 2.95 -10.73 -14.58
C VAL A 65 2.41 -12.09 -15.00
N SER A 66 3.29 -13.08 -15.10
CA SER A 66 2.92 -14.47 -15.35
C SER A 66 2.99 -15.26 -14.04
N TYR A 67 2.02 -16.14 -13.84
CA TYR A 67 2.12 -17.27 -12.92
C TYR A 67 2.44 -18.52 -13.72
N THR A 68 3.42 -19.29 -13.26
CA THR A 68 3.73 -20.63 -13.80
C THR A 68 3.28 -21.67 -12.78
N ASP A 69 2.33 -22.52 -13.16
CA ASP A 69 1.83 -23.59 -12.31
C ASP A 69 2.95 -24.63 -12.07
N PRO A 70 3.34 -24.92 -10.82
CA PRO A 70 4.43 -25.83 -10.53
C PRO A 70 4.09 -27.30 -10.84
N THR A 71 2.80 -27.63 -11.04
CA THR A 71 2.33 -29.00 -11.27
C THR A 71 2.39 -29.41 -12.74
N ASP A 72 2.06 -28.50 -13.65
CA ASP A 72 1.97 -28.78 -15.09
C ASP A 72 2.72 -27.78 -15.98
N SER A 73 3.42 -26.80 -15.38
CA SER A 73 4.15 -25.73 -16.07
C SER A 73 3.29 -24.83 -16.98
N SER A 74 1.97 -24.87 -16.84
CA SER A 74 1.07 -23.97 -17.56
C SER A 74 1.29 -22.53 -17.10
N GLN A 75 1.11 -21.57 -18.01
CA GLN A 75 1.32 -20.15 -17.73
C GLN A 75 0.03 -19.35 -17.87
N SER A 76 -0.24 -18.53 -16.86
CA SER A 76 -1.36 -17.58 -16.85
C SER A 76 -0.84 -16.15 -16.67
N ILE A 77 -1.31 -15.22 -17.49
CA ILE A 77 -0.91 -13.81 -17.40
C ILE A 77 -1.99 -13.00 -16.71
N TYR A 78 -1.56 -12.20 -15.74
CA TYR A 78 -2.36 -11.27 -14.98
C TYR A 78 -1.90 -9.83 -15.23
N ARG A 79 -2.85 -8.91 -15.13
CA ARG A 79 -2.60 -7.47 -15.14
C ARG A 79 -2.86 -6.91 -13.75
N CYS A 80 -2.00 -6.02 -13.32
CA CYS A 80 -2.00 -5.42 -12.01
C CYS A 80 -1.73 -3.92 -12.10
N ARG A 81 -2.34 -3.13 -11.20
CA ARG A 81 -2.03 -1.72 -11.02
C ARG A 81 -2.26 -1.30 -9.57
N LEU A 82 -1.55 -0.27 -9.15
CA LEU A 82 -1.75 0.36 -7.84
C LEU A 82 -2.87 1.41 -7.91
N ASP A 83 -3.66 1.48 -6.85
CA ASP A 83 -4.70 2.47 -6.62
C ASP A 83 -4.67 2.90 -5.16
N GLY A 84 -3.92 3.97 -4.87
CA GLY A 84 -3.61 4.36 -3.48
C GLY A 84 -2.79 3.29 -2.76
N ASP A 85 -3.27 2.84 -1.60
CA ASP A 85 -2.75 1.73 -0.80
C ASP A 85 -3.35 0.36 -1.18
N HIS A 86 -4.16 0.33 -2.23
CA HIS A 86 -4.76 -0.89 -2.78
C HIS A 86 -4.09 -1.34 -4.07
N VAL A 87 -4.26 -2.64 -4.36
CA VAL A 87 -3.83 -3.25 -5.61
C VAL A 87 -5.04 -3.83 -6.33
N LEU A 88 -5.22 -3.41 -7.58
CA LEU A 88 -6.22 -3.97 -8.47
C LEU A 88 -5.54 -4.97 -9.39
N TRP A 89 -6.11 -6.18 -9.50
CA TRP A 89 -5.59 -7.21 -10.38
C TRP A 89 -6.71 -7.93 -11.16
N ALA A 90 -6.34 -8.53 -12.28
CA ALA A 90 -7.25 -9.29 -13.13
C ALA A 90 -6.48 -10.29 -13.99
N PRO A 91 -7.10 -11.39 -14.45
CA PRO A 91 -6.62 -12.12 -15.62
C PRO A 91 -6.51 -11.17 -16.83
N THR A 92 -5.62 -11.47 -17.77
CA THR A 92 -5.39 -10.64 -18.98
C THR A 92 -6.70 -10.32 -19.72
N LYS A 93 -7.61 -11.29 -19.84
CA LYS A 93 -8.93 -11.15 -20.46
C LYS A 93 -10.08 -11.33 -19.44
N GLY A 94 -9.91 -10.82 -18.22
CA GLY A 94 -10.88 -10.96 -17.13
C GLY A 94 -11.32 -9.64 -16.51
N GLN A 95 -12.32 -9.74 -15.64
CA GLN A 95 -12.78 -8.62 -14.81
C GLN A 95 -11.74 -8.28 -13.74
N TRP A 96 -11.71 -7.01 -13.34
CA TRP A 96 -10.92 -6.56 -12.21
C TRP A 96 -11.52 -7.10 -10.91
N GLN A 97 -10.70 -7.73 -10.09
CA GLN A 97 -11.05 -8.08 -8.72
C GLN A 97 -10.94 -6.78 -7.90
N ASN A 98 -12.05 -6.13 -7.57
CA ASN A 98 -11.99 -4.84 -6.88
C ASN A 98 -13.01 -4.55 -5.77
N GLN A 99 -14.16 -5.25 -5.64
CA GLN A 99 -15.25 -4.65 -4.84
C GLN A 99 -16.07 -5.51 -3.87
N THR A 100 -15.98 -6.84 -3.88
CA THR A 100 -16.79 -7.64 -2.93
C THR A 100 -16.13 -8.90 -2.40
N ALA A 101 -15.05 -9.38 -3.03
CA ALA A 101 -14.23 -10.48 -2.55
C ALA A 101 -12.79 -10.28 -3.02
N GLY A 102 -11.81 -10.46 -2.14
CA GLY A 102 -10.39 -10.41 -2.50
C GLY A 102 -9.86 -8.99 -2.69
N GLN A 103 -10.28 -8.04 -1.85
CA GLN A 103 -9.64 -6.72 -1.82
C GLN A 103 -8.20 -6.87 -1.34
N ILE A 104 -7.26 -6.33 -2.09
CA ILE A 104 -5.84 -6.39 -1.75
C ILE A 104 -5.35 -5.00 -1.38
N SER A 105 -4.73 -4.88 -0.21
CA SER A 105 -3.98 -3.71 0.21
C SER A 105 -2.52 -4.05 0.46
N TYR A 106 -1.68 -3.03 0.48
CA TYR A 106 -0.26 -3.20 0.78
C TYR A 106 0.25 -2.15 1.75
N ILE A 107 1.22 -2.55 2.58
CA ILE A 107 1.98 -1.66 3.44
C ILE A 107 3.46 -1.84 3.10
N ALA A 108 4.09 -0.76 2.64
CA ALA A 108 5.50 -0.73 2.30
C ALA A 108 6.29 0.00 3.38
N ASN A 109 7.13 -0.74 4.09
CA ASN A 109 8.13 -0.21 5.01
C ASN A 109 9.53 -0.42 4.42
N TYR A 110 10.53 0.31 4.90
CA TYR A 110 11.88 0.40 4.31
C TYR A 110 12.40 -0.85 3.58
N ASN A 111 12.36 -2.04 4.20
CA ASN A 111 12.80 -3.31 3.61
C ASN A 111 11.75 -4.43 3.61
N GLN A 112 10.49 -4.13 3.96
CA GLN A 112 9.44 -5.12 4.09
C GLN A 112 8.15 -4.63 3.45
N LEU A 113 7.58 -5.47 2.58
CA LEU A 113 6.28 -5.29 1.97
C LEU A 113 5.31 -6.28 2.60
N THR A 114 4.20 -5.80 3.13
CA THR A 114 3.09 -6.65 3.57
C THR A 114 1.97 -6.54 2.55
N ILE A 115 1.50 -7.66 2.03
CA ILE A 115 0.29 -7.75 1.21
C ILE A 115 -0.82 -8.36 2.05
N THR A 116 -1.99 -7.73 2.06
CA THR A 116 -3.17 -8.24 2.78
C THR A 116 -4.31 -8.41 1.82
N GLU A 117 -4.81 -9.63 1.68
CA GLU A 117 -6.07 -9.94 1.01
C GLU A 117 -7.20 -10.00 2.04
N THR A 118 -8.31 -9.34 1.75
CA THR A 118 -9.55 -9.40 2.53
C THR A 118 -10.66 -10.03 1.69
N ASN A 119 -11.20 -11.16 2.13
CA ASN A 119 -12.29 -11.84 1.42
C ASN A 119 -13.65 -11.18 1.66
N ALA A 120 -14.70 -11.68 1.01
CA ALA A 120 -16.06 -11.14 1.12
C ALA A 120 -16.64 -11.14 2.54
N ASN A 121 -16.14 -12.05 3.38
CA ASN A 121 -16.56 -12.19 4.77
C ASN A 121 -15.71 -11.31 5.71
N GLY A 122 -14.84 -10.46 5.16
CA GLY A 122 -13.92 -9.61 5.93
C GLY A 122 -12.73 -10.36 6.55
N GLN A 123 -12.56 -11.65 6.27
CA GLN A 123 -11.41 -12.41 6.76
C GLN A 123 -10.17 -11.98 5.99
N LYS A 124 -9.07 -11.83 6.74
CA LYS A 124 -7.79 -11.35 6.20
C LYS A 124 -6.78 -12.48 6.11
N HIS A 125 -6.11 -12.56 4.97
CA HIS A 125 -4.89 -13.34 4.77
C HIS A 125 -3.76 -12.36 4.43
N SER A 126 -2.53 -12.62 4.86
CA SER A 126 -1.42 -11.70 4.60
C SER A 126 -0.09 -12.41 4.47
N ASN A 127 0.73 -11.95 3.53
CA ASN A 127 2.10 -12.38 3.33
C ASN A 127 3.06 -11.19 3.45
N GLN A 128 4.30 -11.48 3.84
CA GLN A 128 5.36 -10.49 4.00
C GLN A 128 6.53 -10.87 3.10
N TYR A 129 7.07 -9.87 2.41
CA TYR A 129 8.15 -10.03 1.45
C TYR A 129 9.28 -9.07 1.78
N LYS A 130 10.52 -9.55 1.70
CA LYS A 130 11.70 -8.68 1.86
C LYS A 130 12.03 -7.99 0.54
N LEU A 131 12.55 -6.77 0.60
CA LEU A 131 13.03 -6.07 -0.60
C LEU A 131 14.07 -6.88 -1.38
N SER A 132 14.95 -7.60 -0.68
CA SER A 132 15.96 -8.45 -1.32
C SER A 132 15.34 -9.60 -2.11
N GLU A 133 14.27 -10.20 -1.60
CA GLU A 133 13.57 -11.33 -2.21
C GLU A 133 12.87 -10.92 -3.51
N LEU A 134 12.18 -9.78 -3.48
CA LEU A 134 11.44 -9.25 -4.61
C LEU A 134 12.36 -8.76 -5.74
N LYS A 135 13.55 -8.24 -5.40
CA LYS A 135 14.56 -7.81 -6.40
C LYS A 135 15.37 -8.94 -7.01
N SER A 136 15.44 -10.09 -6.35
CA SER A 136 16.12 -11.28 -6.88
C SER A 136 15.21 -12.19 -7.71
N SER A 137 13.89 -11.97 -7.66
CA SER A 137 12.87 -12.78 -8.33
C SER A 137 12.56 -12.33 -9.75
#